data_AF-A0A5C7IZ91-F1
#
_entry.id   AF-A0A5C7IZ91-F1
#
_cell.length_a   1.000
_cell.length_b   1.000
_cell.length_c   1.000
_cell.angle_alpha   90.00
_cell.angle_beta   90.00
_cell.angle_gamma   90.00
#
_symmetry.space_group_name_H-M   'P 1'
#
loop_
_entity.id
_entity.type
_entity.pdbx_description
1 polymer ?
#
loop_
_entity_poly.entity_id
_entity_poly.type
_entity_poly.pdbx_seq_one_letter_code
_entity_poly.pdbx_strand_id
1 'polypeptide(L)'
;MPILLFHHLFTCWFCALSAAAMEMLLLQMAAICLQAGGFWIHLTLFTKPQLAPSFRKSSAAKRMAARIWFTLNTDGNLLVAHSLVPSAQFNISRVGDVTTFEFLDYEVKVMVDRSVYLVDVVMEKIGRVLKLDSIQGGKLWKGIDMLIFNTWHWWNRRGPTQPWDYIEVGGVIKKDMDRMQAFEIALNTWAGWVDANIDPSKSLLFFQGISPSHYNGTLWGEPKAKNCVGQKQPLLGTTYPGGLPPAVDVVKKVLSKMRKPVKLLDITLLSLLHKDGHPSMYGLGGSTGMDCSHWCLAGVPDTWNELLYNLIL
;
A
#
# COMPACT_ATOMS: atom_id res chain seq x y z
N MET A 1 -51.82 -4.80 -15.71
CA MET A 1 -52.29 -3.53 -15.12
C MET A 1 -53.04 -3.86 -13.84
N PRO A 2 -52.90 -3.14 -12.71
CA PRO A 2 -52.04 -1.98 -12.37
C PRO A 2 -50.95 -2.37 -11.33
N ILE A 3 -49.74 -1.80 -11.28
CA ILE A 3 -49.27 -0.45 -10.82
C ILE A 3 -49.13 -0.34 -9.27
N LEU A 4 -47.96 0.16 -8.84
CA LEU A 4 -47.56 0.76 -7.55
C LEU A 4 -47.29 -0.17 -6.34
N LEU A 5 -46.01 -0.52 -6.09
CA LEU A 5 -45.44 -0.60 -4.72
C LEU A 5 -43.91 -0.78 -4.61
N PHE A 6 -43.13 -0.71 -5.69
CA PHE A 6 -41.65 -0.82 -5.62
C PHE A 6 -40.92 0.44 -6.12
N HIS A 7 -41.35 1.62 -5.65
CA HIS A 7 -40.69 2.89 -5.97
C HIS A 7 -40.61 3.92 -4.82
N HIS A 8 -40.57 3.46 -3.56
CA HIS A 8 -40.52 4.39 -2.41
C HIS A 8 -39.52 4.11 -1.30
N LEU A 9 -38.49 3.28 -1.51
CA LEU A 9 -37.46 3.06 -0.48
C LEU A 9 -36.02 3.41 -0.89
N PHE A 10 -35.80 4.04 -2.06
CA PHE A 10 -34.48 4.55 -2.46
C PHE A 10 -34.41 6.07 -2.69
N THR A 11 -35.48 6.80 -2.37
CA THR A 11 -35.60 8.25 -2.66
C THR A 11 -35.75 9.15 -1.43
N CYS A 12 -35.41 8.69 -0.21
CA CYS A 12 -35.61 9.51 0.99
C CYS A 12 -34.34 9.94 1.75
N TRP A 13 -33.14 9.79 1.18
CA TRP A 13 -31.91 10.39 1.76
C TRP A 13 -31.13 11.30 0.80
N PHE A 14 -31.65 11.54 -0.41
CA PHE A 14 -31.01 12.42 -1.40
C PHE A 14 -31.75 13.74 -1.65
N CYS A 15 -32.83 14.04 -0.92
CA CYS A 15 -33.66 15.23 -1.19
C CYS A 15 -33.42 16.42 -0.25
N ALA A 16 -32.33 16.43 0.54
CA ALA A 16 -32.03 17.52 1.48
C ALA A 16 -30.59 18.05 1.38
N LEU A 17 -29.99 18.02 0.18
CA LEU A 17 -28.75 18.72 -0.10
C LEU A 17 -29.04 19.68 -1.26
N SER A 18 -28.85 20.97 -1.03
CA SER A 18 -28.99 22.00 -2.06
C SER A 18 -28.03 21.70 -3.22
N ALA A 19 -28.32 22.19 -4.42
CA ALA A 19 -27.39 22.07 -5.56
C ALA A 19 -25.98 22.60 -5.20
N ALA A 20 -25.89 23.59 -4.32
CA ALA A 20 -24.63 24.11 -3.76
C ALA A 20 -23.92 23.12 -2.82
N ALA A 21 -24.66 22.28 -2.08
CA ALA A 21 -24.09 21.23 -1.23
C ALA A 21 -23.62 20.01 -2.05
N MET A 22 -24.26 19.74 -3.19
CA MET A 22 -23.80 18.71 -4.14
C MET A 22 -22.59 19.21 -4.96
N GLU A 23 -22.55 20.49 -5.32
CA GLU A 23 -21.33 21.14 -5.84
C GLU A 23 -20.22 21.20 -4.79
N MET A 24 -20.52 21.48 -3.51
CA MET A 24 -19.53 21.40 -2.42
C MET A 24 -19.04 19.98 -2.17
N LEU A 25 -19.89 18.95 -2.30
CA LEU A 25 -19.49 17.55 -2.16
C LEU A 25 -18.64 17.11 -3.36
N LEU A 26 -18.98 17.54 -4.58
CA LEU A 26 -18.16 17.33 -5.77
C LEU A 26 -16.83 18.10 -5.72
N LEU A 27 -16.84 19.33 -5.16
CA LEU A 27 -15.64 20.12 -4.89
C LEU A 27 -14.81 19.54 -3.74
N GLN A 28 -15.43 18.91 -2.73
CA GLN A 28 -14.73 18.17 -1.67
C GLN A 28 -14.17 16.85 -2.16
N MET A 29 -14.88 16.11 -3.01
CA MET A 29 -14.33 14.89 -3.66
C MET A 29 -13.20 15.24 -4.64
N ALA A 30 -13.27 16.39 -5.31
CA ALA A 30 -12.14 16.92 -6.08
C ALA A 30 -11.00 17.44 -5.17
N ALA A 31 -11.31 17.97 -3.99
CA ALA A 31 -10.34 18.50 -3.02
C ALA A 31 -9.61 17.43 -2.21
N ILE A 32 -10.11 16.19 -2.10
CA ILE A 32 -9.39 15.13 -1.36
C ILE A 32 -8.20 14.57 -2.16
N CYS A 33 -8.07 14.86 -3.46
CA CYS A 33 -6.80 14.66 -4.18
C CYS A 33 -5.77 15.77 -3.95
N LEU A 34 -6.17 16.94 -3.46
CA LEU A 34 -5.31 18.11 -3.38
C LEU A 34 -4.55 18.10 -2.05
N GLN A 35 -3.24 17.90 -2.17
CA GLN A 35 -2.20 17.97 -1.14
C GLN A 35 -1.90 16.66 -0.41
N ALA A 36 -1.00 15.89 -1.01
CA ALA A 36 -0.03 15.12 -0.24
C ALA A 36 1.33 15.19 -0.92
N GLY A 37 2.29 15.88 -0.28
CA GLY A 37 3.71 15.79 -0.62
C GLY A 37 4.16 14.34 -0.45
N GLY A 38 4.67 13.77 -1.53
CA GLY A 38 4.75 12.32 -1.71
C GLY A 38 5.65 11.62 -0.72
N PHE A 39 5.26 10.40 -0.32
CA PHE A 39 6.09 9.55 0.50
C PHE A 39 5.64 8.07 0.55
N TRP A 40 5.63 7.40 -0.61
CA TRP A 40 6.07 6.00 -0.88
C TRP A 40 5.99 4.91 0.22
N ILE A 41 5.03 3.98 0.08
CA ILE A 41 5.11 2.51 0.26
C ILE A 41 5.88 2.01 1.48
N HIS A 42 5.15 1.46 2.45
CA HIS A 42 5.63 1.17 3.78
C HIS A 42 5.42 -0.28 4.22
N LEU A 43 6.50 -0.89 4.70
CA LEU A 43 6.40 -1.94 5.70
C LEU A 43 5.74 -1.33 6.94
N THR A 44 4.73 -1.99 7.50
CA THR A 44 4.17 -1.55 8.78
C THR A 44 4.22 -2.63 9.83
N LEU A 45 4.71 -2.18 10.97
CA LEU A 45 4.95 -2.94 12.18
C LEU A 45 3.88 -2.53 13.19
N PHE A 46 3.20 -3.51 13.77
CA PHE A 46 2.38 -3.34 14.96
C PHE A 46 3.13 -3.80 16.24
N THR A 47 3.11 -3.00 17.32
CA THR A 47 3.31 -3.36 18.77
C THR A 47 4.73 -3.21 19.37
N LYS A 48 5.02 -3.03 20.69
CA LYS A 48 4.32 -3.02 22.01
C LYS A 48 5.16 -2.17 23.04
N PRO A 49 4.78 -2.04 24.34
CA PRO A 49 5.45 -2.90 25.34
C PRO A 49 4.51 -3.40 26.46
N GLN A 50 4.60 -4.70 26.76
CA GLN A 50 3.83 -5.43 27.78
C GLN A 50 2.30 -5.40 27.60
N LEU A 51 1.67 -6.57 27.78
CA LEU A 51 0.22 -6.82 27.85
C LEU A 51 -0.70 -5.71 27.28
N ALA A 52 -1.28 -5.92 26.10
CA ALA A 52 -2.72 -6.05 26.18
C ALA A 52 -3.25 -7.33 25.50
N PRO A 53 -3.84 -8.26 26.27
CA PRO A 53 -4.77 -9.26 25.74
C PRO A 53 -5.89 -8.64 24.88
N SER A 54 -6.10 -7.31 24.99
CA SER A 54 -7.10 -6.54 24.26
C SER A 54 -6.87 -6.54 22.75
N PHE A 55 -5.67 -6.35 22.18
CA PHE A 55 -5.50 -6.31 20.70
C PHE A 55 -5.83 -7.67 20.06
N ARG A 56 -5.37 -8.78 20.66
CA ARG A 56 -5.69 -10.12 20.16
C ARG A 56 -7.20 -10.41 20.21
N LYS A 57 -7.89 -9.88 21.21
CA LYS A 57 -9.34 -10.07 21.44
C LYS A 57 -10.23 -9.00 20.78
N SER A 58 -9.70 -7.83 20.46
CA SER A 58 -10.46 -6.67 19.99
C SER A 58 -10.39 -6.57 18.47
N SER A 59 -11.46 -7.04 17.83
CA SER A 59 -11.69 -6.81 16.41
C SER A 59 -11.71 -5.33 16.04
N ALA A 60 -12.08 -4.44 16.98
CA ALA A 60 -12.09 -3.00 16.76
C ALA A 60 -10.67 -2.41 16.65
N ALA A 61 -9.77 -2.80 17.56
CA ALA A 61 -8.38 -2.36 17.54
C ALA A 61 -7.65 -2.84 16.28
N LYS A 62 -7.90 -4.09 15.85
CA LYS A 62 -7.35 -4.65 14.60
C LYS A 62 -7.87 -3.91 13.36
N ARG A 63 -9.18 -3.61 13.30
CA ARG A 63 -9.78 -2.86 12.19
C ARG A 63 -9.21 -1.44 12.11
N MET A 64 -9.14 -0.73 13.23
CA MET A 64 -8.54 0.60 13.31
C MET A 64 -7.10 0.61 12.81
N ALA A 65 -6.26 -0.28 13.35
CA ALA A 65 -4.88 -0.50 12.97
C ALA A 65 -4.69 -0.66 11.45
N ALA A 66 -5.47 -1.56 10.84
CA ALA A 66 -5.37 -1.82 9.40
C ALA A 66 -5.91 -0.64 8.56
N ARG A 67 -6.96 0.07 9.00
CA ARG A 67 -7.46 1.30 8.35
C ARG A 67 -6.40 2.39 8.28
N ILE A 68 -5.80 2.69 9.43
CA ILE A 68 -4.73 3.69 9.55
C ILE A 68 -3.53 3.29 8.71
N TRP A 69 -3.17 2.00 8.69
CA TRP A 69 -2.08 1.52 7.85
C TRP A 69 -2.24 1.86 6.38
N PHE A 70 -3.37 1.48 5.77
CA PHE A 70 -3.58 1.72 4.35
C PHE A 70 -3.62 3.21 4.01
N THR A 71 -4.30 4.01 4.84
CA THR A 71 -4.34 5.47 4.68
C THR A 71 -2.93 6.10 4.71
N LEU A 72 -2.06 5.64 5.62
CA LEU A 72 -0.69 6.12 5.69
C LEU A 72 0.18 5.59 4.53
N ASN A 73 -0.15 4.41 3.98
CA ASN A 73 0.61 3.75 2.93
C ASN A 73 0.28 4.25 1.51
N THR A 74 -0.96 4.70 1.27
CA THR A 74 -1.37 5.19 -0.06
C THR A 74 -1.18 6.69 -0.23
N ASP A 75 -1.41 7.47 0.82
CA ASP A 75 -1.50 8.93 0.70
C ASP A 75 -0.44 9.66 1.52
N GLY A 76 0.18 8.99 2.49
CA GLY A 76 1.12 9.62 3.43
C GLY A 76 0.48 10.72 4.29
N ASN A 77 -0.84 10.89 4.25
CA ASN A 77 -1.54 11.99 4.88
C ASN A 77 -2.24 11.57 6.18
N LEU A 78 -1.79 12.19 7.27
CA LEU A 78 -2.29 12.01 8.62
C LEU A 78 -3.76 12.43 8.81
N LEU A 79 -4.23 13.38 7.99
CA LEU A 79 -5.57 13.98 8.14
C LEU A 79 -6.68 12.93 7.95
N VAL A 80 -6.46 11.97 7.05
CA VAL A 80 -7.40 10.89 6.77
C VAL A 80 -7.34 9.82 7.88
N ALA A 81 -6.19 9.62 8.53
CA ALA A 81 -6.11 8.75 9.71
C ALA A 81 -6.90 9.32 10.90
N HIS A 82 -6.89 10.66 11.07
CA HIS A 82 -7.68 11.34 12.09
C HIS A 82 -9.19 11.30 11.78
N SER A 83 -9.62 11.41 10.51
CA SER A 83 -11.06 11.34 10.17
C SER A 83 -11.70 9.98 10.44
N LEU A 84 -10.88 8.92 10.54
CA LEU A 84 -11.34 7.56 10.85
C LEU A 84 -11.65 7.36 12.34
N VAL A 85 -11.01 8.16 13.21
CA VAL A 85 -11.22 8.14 14.66
C VAL A 85 -11.10 9.56 15.21
N PRO A 86 -12.02 10.47 14.85
CA PRO A 86 -11.84 11.92 15.06
C PRO A 86 -11.77 12.29 16.55
N SER A 87 -12.26 11.43 17.43
CA SER A 87 -12.20 11.61 18.88
C SER A 87 -11.01 10.93 19.57
N ALA A 88 -10.23 10.10 18.88
CA ALA A 88 -9.16 9.35 19.52
C ALA A 88 -7.92 10.21 19.75
N GLN A 89 -7.36 10.10 20.95
CA GLN A 89 -6.08 10.72 21.26
C GLN A 89 -4.94 9.90 20.68
N PHE A 90 -4.04 10.55 19.95
CA PHE A 90 -2.86 9.91 19.41
C PHE A 90 -1.60 10.74 19.61
N ASN A 91 -0.47 10.05 19.77
CA ASN A 91 0.87 10.64 19.70
C ASN A 91 1.54 10.24 18.39
N ILE A 92 2.39 11.14 17.87
CA ILE A 92 3.23 10.87 16.70
C ILE A 92 4.68 11.04 17.09
N SER A 93 5.50 10.08 16.72
CA SER A 93 6.95 10.20 16.79
C SER A 93 7.58 9.73 15.49
N ARG A 94 8.74 10.28 15.18
CA ARG A 94 9.56 9.84 14.05
C ARG A 94 10.99 9.63 14.51
N VAL A 95 11.53 8.44 14.24
CA VAL A 95 12.92 8.10 14.51
C VAL A 95 13.52 7.54 13.23
N GLY A 96 14.40 8.33 12.61
CA GLY A 96 14.93 8.03 11.28
C GLY A 96 13.81 7.88 10.24
N ASP A 97 13.75 6.68 9.66
CA ASP A 97 12.80 6.30 8.61
C ASP A 97 11.51 5.66 9.14
N VAL A 98 11.36 5.55 10.46
CA VAL A 98 10.17 5.00 11.10
C VAL A 98 9.30 6.11 11.68
N THR A 99 8.04 6.16 11.25
CA THR A 99 7.00 6.99 11.88
C THR A 99 6.09 6.11 12.74
N THR A 100 5.85 6.48 13.99
CA THR A 100 4.98 5.74 14.91
C THR A 100 3.78 6.58 15.32
N PHE A 101 2.59 6.02 15.16
CA PHE A 101 1.31 6.55 15.63
C PHE A 101 0.85 5.72 16.81
N GLU A 102 0.74 6.32 17.98
CA GLU A 102 0.29 5.66 19.21
C GLU A 102 -1.11 6.15 19.56
N PHE A 103 -2.09 5.27 19.42
CA PHE A 103 -3.50 5.54 19.75
C PHE A 103 -3.75 5.12 21.19
N LEU A 104 -3.82 6.10 22.08
CA LEU A 104 -3.81 5.90 23.53
C LEU A 104 -5.05 5.13 24.00
N ASP A 105 -6.22 5.47 23.46
CA ASP A 105 -7.51 4.85 23.83
C ASP A 105 -7.58 3.35 23.50
N TYR A 106 -6.72 2.87 22.61
CA TYR A 106 -6.69 1.49 22.14
C TYR A 106 -5.42 0.74 22.53
N GLU A 107 -4.45 1.43 23.12
CA GLU A 107 -3.10 0.90 23.40
C GLU A 107 -2.45 0.29 22.14
N VAL A 108 -2.70 0.91 20.98
CA VAL A 108 -2.21 0.44 19.67
C VAL A 108 -1.13 1.37 19.15
N LYS A 109 -0.04 0.79 18.64
CA LYS A 109 0.98 1.50 17.87
C LYS A 109 0.94 1.03 16.42
N VAL A 110 0.82 1.98 15.50
CA VAL A 110 0.97 1.77 14.05
C VAL A 110 2.31 2.36 13.66
N MET A 111 3.26 1.52 13.26
CA MET A 111 4.60 1.95 12.89
C MET A 111 4.81 1.78 11.40
N VAL A 112 5.25 2.83 10.74
CA VAL A 112 5.45 2.91 9.30
C VAL A 112 6.95 2.98 9.05
N ASP A 113 7.53 1.89 8.53
CA ASP A 113 8.95 1.74 8.24
C ASP A 113 9.22 1.85 6.72
N ARG A 114 10.07 2.80 6.32
CA ARG A 114 10.40 3.09 4.91
C ARG A 114 11.48 2.16 4.35
N SER A 115 11.26 0.86 4.42
CA SER A 115 12.13 -0.14 3.75
C SER A 115 11.63 -0.47 2.34
N VAL A 116 11.86 0.45 1.40
CA VAL A 116 11.31 0.40 0.02
C VAL A 116 11.61 -0.93 -0.69
N TYR A 117 12.81 -1.46 -0.52
CA TYR A 117 13.29 -2.69 -1.17
C TYR A 117 13.27 -3.90 -0.23
N LEU A 118 12.84 -3.74 1.03
CA LEU A 118 12.99 -4.66 2.16
C LEU A 118 14.45 -4.97 2.57
N VAL A 119 15.37 -4.92 1.61
CA VAL A 119 16.81 -5.05 1.78
C VAL A 119 17.49 -3.68 1.84
N ASP A 120 18.74 -3.67 2.31
CA ASP A 120 19.42 -2.43 2.68
C ASP A 120 19.92 -1.63 1.45
N VAL A 121 19.78 -0.32 1.51
CA VAL A 121 20.54 0.63 0.68
C VAL A 121 21.53 1.35 1.58
N VAL A 122 22.82 1.11 1.37
CA VAL A 122 23.89 1.59 2.24
C VAL A 122 24.75 2.61 1.50
N MET A 123 25.10 3.71 2.16
CA MET A 123 26.11 4.63 1.64
C MET A 123 27.50 4.05 1.89
N GLU A 124 28.18 3.65 0.82
CA GLU A 124 29.55 3.15 0.82
C GLU A 124 30.50 4.20 0.21
N LYS A 125 31.81 3.98 0.30
CA LYS A 125 32.81 4.90 -0.31
C LYS A 125 32.63 5.10 -1.81
N ILE A 126 32.05 4.11 -2.49
CA ILE A 126 31.79 4.15 -3.94
C ILE A 126 30.47 4.82 -4.31
N GLY A 127 29.61 5.12 -3.34
CA GLY A 127 28.25 5.63 -3.52
C GLY A 127 27.20 4.79 -2.80
N ARG A 128 25.93 4.98 -3.14
CA ARG A 128 24.81 4.23 -2.57
C ARG A 128 24.76 2.83 -3.18
N VAL A 129 24.75 1.80 -2.37
CA VAL A 129 24.74 0.40 -2.80
C VAL A 129 23.47 -0.28 -2.31
N LEU A 130 22.65 -0.79 -3.23
CA LEU A 130 21.53 -1.69 -2.88
C LEU A 130 22.09 -3.09 -2.67
N LYS A 131 22.09 -3.55 -1.42
CA LYS A 131 22.63 -4.86 -1.02
C LYS A 131 21.50 -5.89 -0.95
N LEU A 132 21.40 -6.76 -1.96
CA LEU A 132 20.25 -7.65 -2.11
C LEU A 132 20.19 -8.80 -1.10
N ASP A 133 21.29 -9.09 -0.42
CA ASP A 133 21.47 -10.17 0.55
C ASP A 133 21.62 -9.66 2.00
N SER A 134 21.27 -8.40 2.26
CA SER A 134 21.37 -7.77 3.59
C SER A 134 20.05 -7.16 4.05
N ILE A 135 19.68 -7.43 5.30
CA ILE A 135 18.51 -6.85 5.99
C ILE A 135 18.91 -6.47 7.42
N GLN A 136 19.57 -5.32 7.58
CA GLN A 136 19.92 -4.77 8.89
C GLN A 136 18.72 -4.11 9.55
N GLY A 137 17.87 -3.43 8.77
CA GLY A 137 16.63 -2.79 9.24
C GLY A 137 15.65 -3.77 9.91
N GLY A 138 15.74 -5.06 9.57
CA GLY A 138 14.86 -6.11 10.08
C GLY A 138 14.81 -6.24 11.61
N LYS A 139 15.83 -5.74 12.33
CA LYS A 139 15.83 -5.71 13.80
C LYS A 139 14.57 -5.07 14.38
N LEU A 140 14.02 -4.06 13.69
CA LEU A 140 12.82 -3.34 14.12
C LEU A 140 11.55 -4.20 14.00
N TRP A 141 11.56 -5.24 13.17
CA TRP A 141 10.38 -6.05 12.85
C TRP A 141 10.15 -7.19 13.83
N LYS A 142 11.09 -7.43 14.74
CA LYS A 142 10.99 -8.50 15.74
C LYS A 142 10.04 -8.10 16.87
N GLY A 143 9.25 -9.07 17.35
CA GLY A 143 8.34 -8.85 18.48
C GLY A 143 7.05 -8.11 18.12
N ILE A 144 6.81 -7.87 16.84
CA ILE A 144 5.68 -7.14 16.29
C ILE A 144 4.47 -8.10 16.13
N ASP A 145 3.31 -7.82 16.74
CA ASP A 145 2.13 -8.72 16.70
C ASP A 145 1.49 -8.83 15.29
N MET A 146 1.69 -7.84 14.41
CA MET A 146 1.24 -7.91 13.00
C MET A 146 2.25 -7.22 12.09
N LEU A 147 2.63 -7.88 11.00
CA LEU A 147 3.56 -7.37 10.00
C LEU A 147 2.88 -7.38 8.64
N ILE A 148 2.86 -6.24 7.96
CA ILE A 148 2.37 -6.13 6.59
C ILE A 148 3.49 -5.59 5.72
N PHE A 149 4.06 -6.48 4.91
CA PHE A 149 5.14 -6.18 3.99
C PHE A 149 4.59 -5.84 2.61
N ASN A 150 5.21 -4.89 1.92
CA ASN A 150 4.97 -4.67 0.49
C ASN A 150 6.23 -4.10 -0.16
N THR A 151 6.41 -4.37 -1.46
CA THR A 151 7.48 -3.75 -2.24
C THR A 151 7.24 -4.01 -3.74
N TRP A 152 7.29 -2.96 -4.57
CA TRP A 152 7.19 -3.10 -6.04
C TRP A 152 7.56 -1.83 -6.81
N HIS A 153 6.86 -0.73 -6.56
CA HIS A 153 6.84 0.43 -7.47
C HIS A 153 8.21 1.07 -7.74
N TRP A 154 9.19 0.90 -6.83
CA TRP A 154 10.53 1.46 -6.99
C TRP A 154 11.50 0.56 -7.73
N TRP A 155 11.22 -0.74 -7.83
CA TRP A 155 12.12 -1.71 -8.47
C TRP A 155 12.40 -1.35 -9.94
N ASN A 156 11.43 -0.77 -10.64
CA ASN A 156 11.60 -0.43 -12.06
C ASN A 156 12.26 0.92 -12.33
N ARG A 157 12.66 1.67 -11.28
CA ARG A 157 13.32 2.97 -11.47
C ARG A 157 14.69 2.84 -12.10
N ARG A 158 14.99 3.78 -12.99
CA ARG A 158 16.25 3.90 -13.73
C ARG A 158 16.63 5.38 -13.90
N GLY A 159 17.90 5.62 -14.23
CA GLY A 159 18.40 6.96 -14.48
C GLY A 159 18.36 7.84 -13.22
N PRO A 160 18.04 9.15 -13.34
CA PRO A 160 18.12 10.10 -12.23
C PRO A 160 17.21 9.77 -11.03
N THR A 161 16.16 8.98 -11.22
CA THR A 161 15.22 8.59 -10.15
C THR A 161 15.63 7.34 -9.39
N GLN A 162 16.71 6.67 -9.83
CA GLN A 162 17.24 5.48 -9.18
C GLN A 162 17.89 5.87 -7.83
N PRO A 163 17.48 5.26 -6.72
CA PRO A 163 17.93 5.68 -5.39
C PRO A 163 19.26 5.07 -4.96
N TRP A 164 19.88 4.27 -5.81
CA TRP A 164 21.17 3.63 -5.57
C TRP A 164 22.06 3.76 -6.82
N ASP A 165 23.36 3.70 -6.62
CA ASP A 165 24.39 3.91 -7.65
C ASP A 165 25.01 2.59 -8.12
N TYR A 166 24.98 1.55 -7.27
CA TYR A 166 25.42 0.18 -7.51
C TYR A 166 24.49 -0.84 -6.85
N ILE A 167 24.55 -2.10 -7.31
CA ILE A 167 23.90 -3.26 -6.67
C ILE A 167 24.97 -4.26 -6.25
N GLU A 168 24.80 -4.83 -5.06
CA GLU A 168 25.65 -5.87 -4.50
C GLU A 168 24.85 -7.14 -4.21
N VAL A 169 25.42 -8.30 -4.56
CA VAL A 169 24.93 -9.62 -4.16
C VAL A 169 26.11 -10.58 -4.04
N GLY A 170 26.20 -11.32 -2.93
CA GLY A 170 27.28 -12.26 -2.64
C GLY A 170 28.66 -11.60 -2.62
N GLY A 171 28.75 -10.34 -2.19
CA GLY A 171 29.97 -9.54 -2.21
C GLY A 171 30.42 -9.05 -3.61
N VAL A 172 29.65 -9.36 -4.67
CA VAL A 172 29.95 -8.88 -6.03
C VAL A 172 29.16 -7.61 -6.31
N ILE A 173 29.89 -6.52 -6.57
CA ILE A 173 29.32 -5.20 -6.88
C ILE A 173 29.20 -5.03 -8.39
N LYS A 174 28.02 -4.60 -8.86
CA LYS A 174 27.73 -4.27 -10.25
C LYS A 174 27.12 -2.88 -10.36
N LYS A 175 27.27 -2.26 -11.53
CA LYS A 175 26.66 -0.95 -11.78
C LYS A 175 25.14 -1.00 -11.81
N ASP A 176 24.59 -2.08 -12.37
CA ASP A 176 23.17 -2.31 -12.53
C ASP A 176 22.93 -3.83 -12.74
N MET A 177 21.67 -4.28 -12.66
CA MET A 177 21.23 -5.62 -13.02
C MET A 177 19.76 -5.64 -13.47
N ASP A 178 19.31 -6.80 -13.96
CA ASP A 178 17.91 -7.01 -14.29
C ASP A 178 16.97 -6.83 -13.07
N ARG A 179 15.86 -6.11 -13.25
CA ARG A 179 14.96 -5.73 -12.15
C ARG A 179 14.19 -6.90 -11.57
N MET A 180 13.79 -7.83 -12.43
CA MET A 180 13.06 -9.01 -11.97
C MET A 180 13.98 -9.95 -11.20
N GLN A 181 15.22 -10.12 -11.66
CA GLN A 181 16.23 -10.87 -10.91
C GLN A 181 16.57 -10.19 -9.57
N ALA A 182 16.75 -8.86 -9.55
CA ALA A 182 17.05 -8.14 -8.32
C ALA A 182 15.92 -8.28 -7.30
N PHE A 183 14.68 -8.12 -7.78
CA PHE A 183 13.47 -8.28 -6.98
C PHE A 183 13.35 -9.69 -6.41
N GLU A 184 13.55 -10.72 -7.23
CA GLU A 184 13.50 -12.11 -6.77
C GLU A 184 14.57 -12.41 -5.72
N ILE A 185 15.81 -11.95 -5.90
CA ILE A 185 16.89 -12.17 -4.92
C ILE A 185 16.54 -11.50 -3.59
N ALA A 186 16.19 -10.21 -3.61
CA ALA A 186 15.85 -9.48 -2.39
C ALA A 186 14.64 -10.09 -1.66
N LEU A 187 13.64 -10.54 -2.41
CA LEU A 187 12.46 -11.16 -1.82
C LEU A 187 12.79 -12.53 -1.21
N ASN A 188 13.70 -13.31 -1.80
CA ASN A 188 14.23 -14.53 -1.18
C ASN A 188 15.03 -14.22 0.09
N THR A 189 15.85 -13.15 0.10
CA THR A 189 16.55 -12.69 1.31
C THR A 189 15.57 -12.33 2.42
N TRP A 190 14.51 -11.57 2.09
CA TRP A 190 13.44 -11.24 3.02
C TRP A 190 12.71 -12.48 3.54
N ALA A 191 12.36 -13.41 2.66
CA ALA A 191 11.72 -14.67 3.03
C ALA A 191 12.57 -15.48 4.01
N GLY A 192 13.88 -15.62 3.73
CA GLY A 192 14.84 -16.27 4.63
C GLY A 192 14.97 -15.56 5.97
N TRP A 193 14.93 -14.23 5.97
CA TRP A 193 14.94 -13.44 7.20
C TRP A 193 13.69 -13.67 8.04
N VAL A 194 12.49 -13.69 7.43
CA VAL A 194 11.23 -13.98 8.13
C VAL A 194 11.25 -15.39 8.72
N ASP A 195 11.67 -16.37 7.91
CA ASP A 195 11.82 -17.77 8.32
C ASP A 195 12.78 -17.93 9.52
N ALA A 196 13.81 -17.10 9.61
CA ALA A 196 14.76 -17.13 10.72
C ALA A 196 14.26 -16.37 11.97
N ASN A 197 13.51 -15.26 11.81
CA ASN A 197 13.35 -14.28 12.88
C ASN A 197 11.94 -14.13 13.46
N ILE A 198 10.91 -14.54 12.73
CA ILE A 198 9.52 -14.23 13.12
C ILE A 198 8.79 -15.48 13.58
N ASP A 199 8.05 -15.42 14.68
CA ASP A 199 7.27 -16.54 15.21
C ASP A 199 5.79 -16.37 14.80
N PRO A 200 5.25 -17.18 13.87
CA PRO A 200 3.89 -17.01 13.36
C PRO A 200 2.81 -17.36 14.41
N SER A 201 3.18 -18.00 15.53
CA SER A 201 2.27 -18.17 16.68
C SER A 201 2.08 -16.88 17.49
N LYS A 202 2.98 -15.91 17.31
CA LYS A 202 2.98 -14.62 18.01
C LYS A 202 2.64 -13.44 17.09
N SER A 203 2.94 -13.55 15.80
CA SER A 203 2.81 -12.47 14.84
C SER A 203 1.95 -12.88 13.64
N LEU A 204 0.99 -12.04 13.26
CA LEU A 204 0.26 -12.18 12.00
C LEU A 204 1.13 -11.63 10.86
N LEU A 205 1.33 -12.42 9.79
CA LEU A 205 2.19 -12.05 8.67
C LEU A 205 1.39 -11.91 7.39
N PHE A 206 1.53 -10.73 6.78
CA PHE A 206 0.93 -10.40 5.50
C PHE A 206 1.97 -9.90 4.51
N PHE A 207 1.77 -10.25 3.24
CA PHE A 207 2.43 -9.60 2.13
C PHE A 207 1.36 -8.97 1.25
N GLN A 208 1.39 -7.66 1.04
CA GLN A 208 0.51 -6.98 0.11
C GLN A 208 0.93 -7.34 -1.32
N GLY A 209 -0.03 -7.76 -2.14
CA GLY A 209 0.18 -7.98 -3.56
C GLY A 209 0.67 -6.73 -4.30
N ILE A 210 1.05 -6.94 -5.55
CA ILE A 210 1.55 -5.90 -6.43
C ILE A 210 0.45 -4.86 -6.67
N SER A 211 0.68 -3.62 -6.23
CA SER A 211 -0.16 -2.49 -6.62
C SER A 211 0.22 -2.06 -8.04
N PRO A 212 -0.71 -2.08 -9.00
CA PRO A 212 -0.41 -1.77 -10.39
C PRO A 212 -0.36 -0.26 -10.65
N SER A 213 0.11 0.10 -11.84
CA SER A 213 0.04 1.46 -12.38
C SER A 213 -0.59 1.48 -13.77
N HIS A 214 -1.21 2.59 -14.14
CA HIS A 214 -1.97 2.73 -15.39
C HIS A 214 -1.40 3.81 -16.32
N TYR A 215 -0.13 3.64 -16.71
CA TYR A 215 0.57 4.55 -17.63
C TYR A 215 0.47 4.19 -19.12
N ASN A 216 -0.26 3.13 -19.50
CA ASN A 216 -0.34 2.70 -20.90
C ASN A 216 -1.69 2.04 -21.19
N GLY A 217 -2.55 2.74 -21.95
CA GLY A 217 -3.92 2.27 -22.23
C GLY A 217 -4.03 1.06 -23.12
N THR A 218 -2.98 0.71 -23.86
CA THR A 218 -2.94 -0.54 -24.62
C THR A 218 -3.10 -1.77 -23.73
N LEU A 219 -2.64 -1.69 -22.47
CA LEU A 219 -2.73 -2.79 -21.50
C LEU A 219 -4.18 -3.05 -21.02
N TRP A 220 -5.09 -2.09 -21.20
CA TRP A 220 -6.51 -2.26 -20.88
C TRP A 220 -7.45 -2.15 -22.08
N GLY A 221 -6.91 -2.32 -23.29
CA GLY A 221 -7.71 -2.33 -24.52
C GLY A 221 -8.11 -0.96 -25.07
N GLU A 222 -7.53 0.13 -24.55
CA GLU A 222 -7.74 1.50 -25.04
C GLU A 222 -6.43 2.09 -25.59
N PRO A 223 -6.00 1.72 -26.81
CA PRO A 223 -4.70 2.14 -27.35
C PRO A 223 -4.54 3.66 -27.55
N LYS A 224 -5.65 4.41 -27.58
CA LYS A 224 -5.64 5.88 -27.65
C LYS A 224 -5.39 6.54 -26.29
N ALA A 225 -5.63 5.84 -25.18
CA ALA A 225 -5.39 6.35 -23.85
C ALA A 225 -3.89 6.27 -23.53
N LYS A 226 -3.25 7.44 -23.37
CA LYS A 226 -1.81 7.51 -23.09
C LYS A 226 -1.45 7.18 -21.64
N ASN A 227 -2.42 7.28 -20.72
CA ASN A 227 -2.30 7.05 -19.29
C ASN A 227 -3.72 7.06 -18.66
N CYS A 228 -3.81 7.15 -17.34
CA CYS A 228 -5.06 7.17 -16.58
C CYS A 228 -5.89 8.46 -16.70
N VAL A 229 -5.42 9.49 -17.43
CA VAL A 229 -6.18 10.75 -17.57
C VAL A 229 -7.53 10.52 -18.25
N GLY A 230 -8.57 11.13 -17.69
CA GLY A 230 -9.93 11.04 -18.22
C GLY A 230 -10.62 9.69 -18.02
N GLN A 231 -9.97 8.73 -17.35
CA GLN A 231 -10.56 7.45 -17.00
C GLN A 231 -11.49 7.65 -15.79
N LYS A 232 -12.78 7.32 -15.96
CA LYS A 232 -13.82 7.60 -14.96
C LYS A 232 -14.62 6.35 -14.54
N GLN A 233 -14.30 5.21 -15.13
CA GLN A 233 -14.98 3.94 -14.88
C GLN A 233 -13.95 2.82 -14.85
N PRO A 234 -14.17 1.79 -14.01
CA PRO A 234 -13.32 0.61 -14.02
C PRO A 234 -13.50 -0.16 -15.34
N LEU A 235 -12.58 -1.09 -15.58
CA LEU A 235 -12.76 -2.12 -16.59
C LEU A 235 -13.86 -3.07 -16.15
N LEU A 236 -14.83 -3.28 -17.03
CA LEU A 236 -15.90 -4.24 -16.81
C LEU A 236 -15.35 -5.66 -17.04
N GLY A 237 -15.59 -6.57 -16.09
CA GLY A 237 -15.24 -7.98 -16.19
C GLY A 237 -14.31 -8.45 -15.08
N THR A 238 -13.77 -9.66 -15.24
CA THR A 238 -12.95 -10.36 -14.24
C THR A 238 -11.51 -10.61 -14.72
N THR A 239 -11.13 -10.07 -15.87
CA THR A 239 -9.81 -10.28 -16.47
C THR A 239 -9.22 -8.95 -16.92
N TYR A 240 -7.90 -8.82 -16.84
CA TYR A 240 -7.18 -7.66 -17.32
C TYR A 240 -6.49 -8.00 -18.66
N PRO A 241 -6.79 -7.29 -19.77
CA PRO A 241 -6.30 -7.66 -21.11
C PRO A 241 -4.78 -7.75 -21.22
N GLY A 242 -4.04 -6.87 -20.54
CA GLY A 242 -2.58 -6.83 -20.55
C GLY A 242 -1.89 -7.89 -19.70
N GLY A 243 -2.66 -8.78 -19.05
CA GLY A 243 -2.14 -9.79 -18.14
C GLY A 243 -1.64 -9.22 -16.81
N LEU A 244 -1.16 -10.11 -15.94
CA LEU A 244 -0.63 -9.71 -14.64
C LEU A 244 0.83 -9.24 -14.77
N PRO A 245 1.28 -8.27 -13.94
CA PRO A 245 2.68 -7.91 -13.86
C PRO A 245 3.56 -9.14 -13.53
N PRO A 246 4.73 -9.33 -14.16
CA PRO A 246 5.63 -10.46 -13.88
C PRO A 246 6.04 -10.59 -12.40
N ALA A 247 6.00 -9.48 -11.65
CA ALA A 247 6.28 -9.49 -10.21
C ALA A 247 5.26 -10.26 -9.38
N VAL A 248 4.04 -10.45 -9.87
CA VAL A 248 3.05 -11.31 -9.21
C VAL A 248 3.58 -12.74 -9.12
N ASP A 249 4.18 -13.24 -10.21
CA ASP A 249 4.72 -14.60 -10.25
C ASP A 249 5.93 -14.74 -9.32
N VAL A 250 6.80 -13.73 -9.26
CA VAL A 250 7.93 -13.72 -8.32
C VAL A 250 7.44 -13.75 -6.87
N VAL A 251 6.46 -12.91 -6.51
CA VAL A 251 5.88 -12.92 -5.16
C VAL A 251 5.28 -14.29 -4.84
N LYS A 252 4.42 -14.82 -5.69
CA LYS A 252 3.77 -16.14 -5.46
C LYS A 252 4.81 -17.26 -5.36
N LYS A 253 5.83 -17.25 -6.22
CA LYS A 253 6.95 -18.21 -6.20
C LYS A 253 7.71 -18.16 -4.87
N VAL A 254 8.10 -16.97 -4.40
CA VAL A 254 8.85 -16.85 -3.14
C VAL A 254 8.00 -17.25 -1.95
N LEU A 255 6.76 -16.74 -1.85
CA LEU A 255 5.86 -17.06 -0.74
C LEU A 255 5.56 -18.57 -0.66
N SER A 256 5.42 -19.27 -1.79
CA SER A 256 5.18 -20.72 -1.82
C SER A 256 6.32 -21.58 -1.25
N LYS A 257 7.53 -21.01 -1.13
CA LYS A 257 8.73 -21.70 -0.65
C LYS A 257 9.07 -21.37 0.81
N MET A 258 8.34 -20.45 1.43
CA MET A 258 8.59 -20.06 2.81
C MET A 258 8.23 -21.19 3.77
N ARG A 259 9.06 -21.39 4.80
CA ARG A 259 8.75 -22.35 5.87
C ARG A 259 7.65 -21.83 6.79
N LYS A 260 7.60 -20.51 6.99
CA LYS A 260 6.57 -19.83 7.78
C LYS A 260 5.59 -19.15 6.82
N PRO A 261 4.36 -19.69 6.68
CA PRO A 261 3.40 -19.15 5.74
C PRO A 261 3.07 -17.68 6.02
N VAL A 262 3.10 -16.86 4.97
CA VAL A 262 2.66 -15.47 4.98
C VAL A 262 1.36 -15.38 4.20
N LYS A 263 0.37 -14.66 4.73
CA LYS A 263 -0.91 -14.44 4.02
C LYS A 263 -0.70 -13.41 2.91
N LEU A 264 -0.88 -13.81 1.66
CA LEU A 264 -0.89 -12.88 0.53
C LEU A 264 -2.23 -12.12 0.52
N LEU A 265 -2.16 -10.80 0.63
CA LEU A 265 -3.29 -9.93 0.29
C LEU A 265 -3.29 -9.72 -1.23
N ASP A 266 -3.95 -10.62 -1.97
CA ASP A 266 -3.93 -10.64 -3.44
C ASP A 266 -4.80 -9.51 -4.03
N ILE A 267 -4.25 -8.29 -4.04
CA ILE A 267 -4.90 -7.07 -4.50
C ILE A 267 -4.70 -6.78 -5.99
N THR A 268 -3.84 -7.53 -6.70
CA THR A 268 -3.31 -7.04 -7.98
C THR A 268 -4.37 -6.99 -9.06
N LEU A 269 -5.15 -8.06 -9.24
CA LEU A 269 -6.15 -8.14 -10.29
C LEU A 269 -7.28 -7.13 -10.07
N LEU A 270 -7.83 -7.04 -8.85
CA LEU A 270 -8.88 -6.06 -8.56
C LEU A 270 -8.39 -4.65 -8.86
N SER A 271 -7.16 -4.31 -8.46
CA SER A 271 -6.61 -2.98 -8.70
C SER A 271 -6.32 -2.69 -10.17
N LEU A 272 -5.94 -3.70 -10.96
CA LEU A 272 -5.79 -3.56 -12.42
C LEU A 272 -7.11 -3.22 -13.11
N LEU A 273 -8.25 -3.65 -12.55
CA LEU A 273 -9.55 -3.30 -13.10
C LEU A 273 -9.91 -1.82 -12.83
N HIS A 274 -9.28 -1.17 -11.86
CA HIS A 274 -9.59 0.20 -11.45
C HIS A 274 -8.67 1.25 -12.09
N LYS A 275 -8.61 1.30 -13.43
CA LYS A 275 -7.87 2.35 -14.17
C LYS A 275 -8.34 3.78 -13.86
N ASP A 276 -9.53 3.92 -13.28
CA ASP A 276 -10.20 5.15 -12.84
C ASP A 276 -9.86 5.58 -11.42
N GLY A 277 -9.19 4.74 -10.63
CA GLY A 277 -8.92 5.00 -9.21
C GLY A 277 -7.71 5.90 -8.92
N HIS A 278 -7.03 6.42 -9.94
CA HIS A 278 -5.80 7.19 -9.82
C HIS A 278 -6.03 8.71 -9.77
N PRO A 279 -5.20 9.47 -9.02
CA PRO A 279 -5.28 10.94 -8.98
C PRO A 279 -5.03 11.62 -10.31
N SER A 280 -4.30 10.99 -11.24
CA SER A 280 -3.96 11.57 -12.54
C SER A 280 -3.25 12.92 -12.36
N MET A 281 -3.75 13.98 -12.99
CA MET A 281 -3.22 15.35 -12.90
C MET A 281 -3.52 16.07 -11.57
N TYR A 282 -4.29 15.46 -10.68
CA TYR A 282 -4.56 15.98 -9.33
C TYR A 282 -3.59 15.43 -8.28
N GLY A 283 -2.71 14.50 -8.66
CA GLY A 283 -1.71 13.90 -7.79
C GLY A 283 -0.40 14.68 -7.73
N LEU A 284 0.70 13.94 -7.52
CA LEU A 284 2.03 14.50 -7.40
C LEU A 284 2.47 15.20 -8.71
N GLY A 285 2.96 16.43 -8.58
CA GLY A 285 3.31 17.28 -9.72
C GLY A 285 2.14 18.10 -10.28
N GLY A 286 0.91 17.91 -9.77
CA GLY A 286 -0.26 18.68 -10.19
C GLY A 286 -0.47 18.62 -11.71
N SER A 287 -0.86 19.76 -12.30
CA SER A 287 -1.16 19.85 -13.74
C SER A 287 0.02 19.58 -14.67
N THR A 288 1.26 19.59 -14.17
CA THR A 288 2.48 19.27 -14.93
C THR A 288 2.94 17.83 -14.72
N GLY A 289 2.34 17.11 -13.77
CA GLY A 289 2.56 15.71 -13.48
C GLY A 289 1.46 14.81 -14.02
N MET A 290 1.71 13.50 -13.95
CA MET A 290 0.70 12.48 -14.21
C MET A 290 0.92 11.35 -13.22
N ASP A 291 0.01 11.22 -12.26
CA ASP A 291 0.08 10.18 -11.24
C ASP A 291 -0.90 9.06 -11.55
N CYS A 292 -0.38 8.00 -12.17
CA CYS A 292 -1.12 6.77 -12.41
C CYS A 292 -0.57 5.61 -11.57
N SER A 293 0.01 5.92 -10.40
CA SER A 293 0.63 4.95 -9.49
C SER A 293 0.06 5.01 -8.08
N HIS A 294 -0.28 6.20 -7.58
CA HIS A 294 -0.99 6.37 -6.31
C HIS A 294 -2.50 6.28 -6.51
N TRP A 295 -3.26 6.21 -5.44
CA TRP A 295 -4.71 6.02 -5.51
C TRP A 295 -5.41 7.20 -4.85
N CYS A 296 -6.57 7.58 -5.36
CA CYS A 296 -7.44 8.51 -4.66
C CYS A 296 -7.98 7.86 -3.38
N LEU A 297 -8.17 8.66 -2.33
CA LEU A 297 -8.99 8.30 -1.17
C LEU A 297 -10.26 9.17 -1.13
N ALA A 298 -11.44 8.64 -0.79
CA ALA A 298 -11.77 7.21 -0.71
C ALA A 298 -11.66 6.52 -2.09
N GLY A 299 -11.36 5.22 -2.11
CA GLY A 299 -11.15 4.48 -3.36
C GLY A 299 -10.64 3.04 -3.22
N VAL A 300 -9.83 2.61 -4.18
CA VAL A 300 -9.27 1.24 -4.26
C VAL A 300 -8.60 0.77 -2.96
N PRO A 301 -7.83 1.61 -2.23
CA PRO A 301 -7.22 1.21 -0.96
C PRO A 301 -8.23 0.84 0.13
N ASP A 302 -9.45 1.38 0.07
CA ASP A 302 -10.52 1.00 0.99
C ASP A 302 -10.98 -0.45 0.74
N THR A 303 -10.95 -0.92 -0.50
CA THR A 303 -11.22 -2.33 -0.80
C THR A 303 -10.09 -3.22 -0.26
N TRP A 304 -8.84 -2.78 -0.34
CA TRP A 304 -7.71 -3.51 0.25
C TRP A 304 -7.83 -3.62 1.78
N ASN A 305 -8.29 -2.54 2.42
CA ASN A 305 -8.65 -2.51 3.84
C ASN A 305 -9.68 -3.58 4.20
N GLU A 306 -10.79 -3.64 3.46
CA GLU A 306 -11.85 -4.62 3.71
C GLU A 306 -11.36 -6.07 3.51
N LEU A 307 -10.52 -6.32 2.51
CA LEU A 307 -9.87 -7.63 2.34
C LEU A 307 -8.98 -7.98 3.53
N LEU A 308 -8.17 -7.03 4.00
CA LEU A 308 -7.29 -7.24 5.15
C LEU A 308 -8.09 -7.51 6.42
N TYR A 309 -9.21 -6.81 6.65
CA TYR A 309 -10.08 -7.08 7.79
C TYR A 309 -10.63 -8.49 7.78
N ASN A 310 -11.10 -8.96 6.63
CA ASN A 310 -11.61 -10.33 6.50
C ASN A 310 -10.54 -11.39 6.74
N LEU A 311 -9.25 -11.07 6.56
CA LEU A 311 -8.14 -12.00 6.85
C LEU A 311 -7.65 -11.96 8.30
N ILE A 312 -7.99 -10.92 9.05
CA ILE A 312 -7.56 -10.70 10.44
C ILE A 312 -8.64 -11.11 11.46
N LEU A 313 -9.91 -11.05 11.08
CA LEU A 313 -11.07 -11.48 11.88
C LEU A 313 -11.21 -13.01 11.87
#